data_AF-A0A497PZ14-F1
#
_entry.id   AF-A0A497PZ14-F1
#
_cell.length_a   1.000
_cell.length_b   1.000
_cell.length_c   1.000
_cell.angle_alpha   90.00
_cell.angle_beta   90.00
_cell.angle_gamma   90.00
#
_symmetry.space_group_name_H-M   'P 1'
#
loop_
_entity.id
_entity.type
_entity.pdbx_description
1 polymer ?
#
loop_
_entity_poly.entity_id
_entity_poly.type
_entity_poly.pdbx_seq_one_letter_code
_entity_poly.pdbx_strand_id
1 'polypeptide(L)'
;MRIQAEGFEQMDLSLDWSKAKLVPVVAEEKVHFGEGETNLVKIRPIDIPAKGVPITSFYGVNGMGHVSCIGSLEYKSPDEDRVADVAMFQSRIKASVMKGDLLALTLVVPSK
;
A
#
# COMPACT_ATOMS: atom_id res chain seq x y z
N MET A 1 1.98 -18.48 4.41
CA MET A 1 0.71 -19.17 4.12
C MET A 1 0.54 -19.22 2.61
N ARG A 2 0.14 -20.35 2.02
CA ARG A 2 -0.13 -20.44 0.56
C ARG A 2 -1.65 -20.41 0.39
N ILE A 3 -2.15 -19.54 -0.50
CA ILE A 3 -3.57 -19.46 -0.86
C ILE A 3 -3.73 -20.14 -2.23
N GLN A 4 -4.69 -21.05 -2.36
CA GLN A 4 -5.00 -21.70 -3.65
C GLN A 4 -5.85 -20.77 -4.51
N ALA A 5 -5.65 -20.81 -5.82
CA ALA A 5 -6.41 -20.00 -6.78
C ALA A 5 -7.83 -20.55 -7.03
N GLU A 6 -8.10 -21.78 -6.62
CA GLU A 6 -9.43 -22.39 -6.72
C GLU A 6 -10.43 -21.59 -5.85
N GLY A 7 -11.52 -21.12 -6.45
CA GLY A 7 -12.49 -20.21 -5.83
C GLY A 7 -12.27 -18.72 -6.09
N PHE A 8 -11.21 -18.32 -6.80
CA PHE A 8 -11.02 -16.95 -7.27
C PHE A 8 -11.48 -16.80 -8.72
N GLU A 9 -12.73 -16.38 -8.88
CA GLU A 9 -13.29 -16.06 -10.20
C GLU A 9 -12.97 -14.61 -10.60
N GLN A 10 -12.92 -14.37 -11.92
CA GLN A 10 -12.84 -13.01 -12.43
C GLN A 10 -14.08 -12.22 -12.01
N MET A 11 -13.88 -11.01 -11.49
CA MET A 11 -14.96 -10.10 -11.13
C MET A 11 -14.82 -8.77 -11.86
N ASP A 12 -15.96 -8.23 -12.29
CA ASP A 12 -16.05 -6.87 -12.79
C ASP A 12 -16.24 -5.91 -11.61
N LEU A 13 -15.36 -4.90 -11.51
CA LEU A 13 -15.45 -3.84 -10.50
C LEU A 13 -15.88 -2.54 -11.16
N SER A 14 -16.98 -1.96 -10.66
CA SER A 14 -17.36 -0.59 -11.00
C SER A 14 -16.78 0.35 -9.96
N LEU A 15 -15.81 1.19 -10.32
CA LEU A 15 -15.16 2.11 -9.39
C LEU A 15 -15.89 3.46 -9.31
N ASP A 16 -16.06 3.98 -8.10
CA ASP A 16 -16.63 5.31 -7.83
C ASP A 16 -15.54 6.36 -7.68
N TRP A 17 -15.01 6.83 -8.81
CA TRP A 17 -13.99 7.87 -8.86
C TRP A 17 -14.43 9.20 -8.22
N SER A 18 -15.73 9.46 -8.08
CA SER A 18 -16.23 10.68 -7.42
C SER A 18 -15.98 10.69 -5.91
N LYS A 19 -15.72 9.52 -5.31
CA LYS A 19 -15.41 9.33 -3.89
C LYS A 19 -13.96 8.95 -3.64
N ALA A 20 -13.09 9.07 -4.65
CA ALA A 20 -11.67 8.77 -4.49
C ALA A 20 -11.03 9.68 -3.43
N LYS A 21 -10.24 9.09 -2.54
CA LYS A 21 -9.50 9.81 -1.50
C LYS A 21 -8.01 9.70 -1.74
N LEU A 22 -7.30 10.82 -1.78
CA LEU A 22 -5.84 10.85 -1.76
C LEU A 22 -5.36 10.79 -0.30
N VAL A 23 -4.62 9.74 0.03
CA VAL A 23 -4.16 9.44 1.39
C VAL A 23 -2.63 9.38 1.41
N PRO A 24 -1.97 10.00 2.40
CA PRO A 24 -0.52 9.86 2.55
C PRO A 24 -0.15 8.49 3.13
N VAL A 25 0.86 7.86 2.55
CA VAL A 25 1.48 6.63 3.08
C VAL A 25 2.63 7.06 3.97
N VAL A 26 2.43 6.96 5.28
CA VAL A 26 3.38 7.50 6.29
C VAL A 26 3.97 6.36 7.10
N ALA A 27 5.29 6.33 7.24
CA ALA A 27 5.98 5.33 8.04
C ALA A 27 5.64 5.43 9.54
N GLU A 28 5.43 4.30 10.20
CA GLU A 28 5.20 4.18 11.65
C GLU A 28 6.40 3.63 12.42
N GLU A 29 7.47 3.26 11.72
CA GLU A 29 8.69 2.70 12.28
C GLU A 29 9.95 3.25 11.58
N LYS A 30 11.11 2.88 12.13
CA LYS A 30 12.41 3.13 11.52
C LYS A 30 12.89 1.85 10.84
N VAL A 31 13.24 1.92 9.56
CA VAL A 31 13.80 0.79 8.81
C VAL A 31 15.09 1.24 8.11
N HIS A 32 16.14 0.45 8.28
CA HIS A 32 17.41 0.67 7.61
C HIS A 32 17.40 0.00 6.23
N PHE A 33 17.92 0.69 5.22
CA PHE A 33 18.04 0.18 3.86
C PHE A 33 19.46 0.30 3.33
N GLY A 34 19.94 -0.76 2.70
CA GLY A 34 21.00 -0.73 1.71
C GLY A 34 20.51 -0.12 0.39
N GLU A 35 21.46 0.21 -0.49
CA GLU A 35 21.15 0.65 -1.85
C GLU A 35 20.51 -0.49 -2.65
N GLY A 36 19.34 -0.23 -3.26
CA GLY A 36 18.59 -1.22 -4.03
C GLY A 36 17.76 -2.19 -3.19
N GLU A 37 17.85 -2.12 -1.86
CA GLU A 37 17.15 -3.04 -0.96
C GLU A 37 15.64 -2.77 -0.96
N THR A 38 14.85 -3.86 -0.97
CA THR A 38 13.40 -3.84 -0.82
C THR A 38 13.03 -4.50 0.51
N ASN A 39 12.33 -3.76 1.37
CA ASN A 39 11.80 -4.27 2.64
C ASN A 39 10.35 -3.83 2.83
N LEU A 40 9.69 -4.48 3.78
CA LEU A 40 8.42 -4.03 4.30
C LEU A 40 8.65 -2.92 5.33
N VAL A 41 7.74 -1.94 5.34
CA VAL A 41 7.70 -0.84 6.29
C VAL A 41 6.29 -0.74 6.85
N LYS A 42 6.15 -0.79 8.16
CA LYS A 42 4.90 -0.50 8.85
C LYS A 42 4.50 0.95 8.58
N ILE A 43 3.26 1.15 8.17
CA ILE A 43 2.70 2.47 7.87
C ILE A 43 1.55 2.79 8.81
N ARG A 44 1.15 4.06 8.84
CA ARG A 44 -0.13 4.44 9.44
C ARG A 44 -1.26 3.69 8.73
N PRO A 45 -2.20 3.09 9.48
CA PRO A 45 -3.33 2.37 8.91
C PRO A 45 -4.09 3.21 7.87
N ILE A 46 -4.39 2.61 6.74
CA ILE A 46 -5.25 3.16 5.70
C ILE A 46 -6.43 2.21 5.50
N ASP A 47 -7.64 2.68 5.79
CA ASP A 47 -8.86 1.92 5.59
C ASP A 47 -9.18 1.80 4.10
N ILE A 48 -9.42 0.56 3.66
CA ILE A 48 -9.82 0.22 2.30
C ILE A 48 -11.17 -0.50 2.42
N PRO A 49 -12.26 0.10 1.93
CA PRO A 49 -13.57 -0.52 2.00
C PRO A 49 -13.60 -1.80 1.15
N ALA A 50 -14.56 -2.68 1.44
CA ALA A 50 -14.88 -3.82 0.59
C ALA A 50 -14.95 -3.39 -0.88
N LYS A 51 -14.30 -4.16 -1.76
CA LYS A 51 -14.13 -3.94 -3.21
C LYS A 51 -13.42 -2.64 -3.60
N GLY A 52 -12.96 -1.87 -2.61
CA GLY A 52 -12.13 -0.70 -2.81
C GLY A 52 -10.74 -1.07 -3.30
N VAL A 53 -10.19 -0.22 -4.17
CA VAL A 53 -8.88 -0.40 -4.81
C VAL A 53 -7.93 0.72 -4.36
N PRO A 54 -6.83 0.39 -3.65
CA PRO A 54 -5.74 1.33 -3.46
C PRO A 54 -4.90 1.43 -4.75
N ILE A 55 -4.66 2.64 -5.22
CA ILE A 55 -3.81 2.95 -6.38
C ILE A 55 -2.66 3.82 -5.87
N THR A 56 -1.50 3.20 -5.70
CA THR A 56 -0.31 3.89 -5.18
C THR A 56 0.26 4.80 -6.27
N SER A 57 0.49 6.07 -5.94
CA SER A 57 1.09 7.05 -6.85
C SER A 57 2.54 6.69 -7.15
N PHE A 58 2.95 6.94 -8.39
CA PHE A 58 4.26 6.54 -8.91
C PHE A 58 5.38 7.50 -8.51
N TYR A 59 6.58 6.93 -8.44
CA TYR A 59 7.94 7.50 -8.32
C TYR A 59 8.07 9.02 -8.06
N GLY A 60 8.80 9.38 -7.00
CA GLY A 60 9.27 10.76 -6.77
C GLY A 60 8.70 11.47 -5.54
N VAL A 61 7.83 10.83 -4.75
CA VAL A 61 7.34 11.39 -3.47
C VAL A 61 8.42 11.36 -2.39
N ASN A 62 9.18 10.27 -2.32
CA ASN A 62 10.28 10.11 -1.37
C ASN A 62 11.62 10.13 -2.14
N GLY A 63 12.54 11.01 -1.74
CA GLY A 63 13.83 11.16 -2.41
C GLY A 63 14.77 9.95 -2.29
N MET A 64 14.48 9.02 -1.38
CA MET A 64 15.31 7.84 -1.13
C MET A 64 14.87 6.64 -1.97
N GLY A 65 13.61 6.58 -2.42
CA GLY A 65 13.04 5.36 -2.99
C GLY A 65 11.58 5.47 -3.38
N HIS A 66 10.92 4.33 -3.53
CA HIS A 66 9.51 4.29 -3.91
C HIS A 66 8.77 3.13 -3.26
N VAL A 67 7.46 3.33 -3.03
CA VAL A 67 6.54 2.28 -2.61
C VAL A 67 6.03 1.54 -3.84
N SER A 68 6.12 0.21 -3.83
CA SER A 68 5.60 -0.65 -4.89
C SER A 68 4.13 -1.02 -4.68
N CYS A 69 3.74 -1.26 -3.42
CA CYS A 69 2.37 -1.55 -3.03
C CYS A 69 2.15 -1.30 -1.54
N ILE A 70 0.88 -1.23 -1.14
CA ILE A 70 0.43 -1.22 0.26
C ILE A 70 -0.57 -2.35 0.49
N GLY A 71 -0.67 -2.84 1.72
CA GLY A 71 -1.60 -3.89 2.11
C GLY A 71 -1.42 -4.30 3.56
N SER A 72 -1.82 -5.53 3.86
CA SER A 72 -1.60 -6.18 5.17
C SER A 72 -0.92 -7.53 4.99
N LEU A 73 -0.28 -8.01 6.06
CA LEU A 73 0.26 -9.37 6.12
C LEU A 73 -0.84 -10.42 6.29
N GLU A 74 -2.02 -10.01 6.75
CA GLU A 74 -3.20 -10.85 6.84
C GLU A 74 -4.01 -10.77 5.54
N TYR A 75 -4.34 -11.93 4.99
CA TYR A 75 -5.25 -11.98 3.85
C TYR A 75 -6.68 -11.70 4.31
N LYS A 76 -7.39 -10.87 3.54
CA LYS A 76 -8.83 -10.65 3.62
C LYS A 76 -9.46 -10.77 2.24
N SER A 77 -10.70 -11.25 2.18
CA SER A 77 -11.44 -11.27 0.92
C SER A 77 -11.64 -9.85 0.37
N PRO A 78 -11.69 -9.66 -0.96
CA PRO A 78 -12.11 -8.39 -1.54
C PRO A 78 -13.50 -7.93 -1.07
N ASP A 79 -14.37 -8.84 -0.63
CA ASP A 79 -15.72 -8.50 -0.12
C ASP A 79 -15.72 -7.96 1.32
N GLU A 80 -14.56 -7.89 1.97
CA GLU A 80 -14.43 -7.43 3.35
C GLU A 80 -13.70 -6.08 3.43
N ASP A 81 -14.09 -5.26 4.41
CA ASP A 81 -13.30 -4.10 4.80
C ASP A 81 -11.93 -4.54 5.32
N ARG A 82 -10.90 -3.84 4.86
CA ARG A 82 -9.51 -4.21 5.09
C ARG A 82 -8.68 -2.97 5.38
N VAL A 83 -7.56 -3.19 6.05
CA VAL A 83 -6.65 -2.13 6.48
C VAL A 83 -5.32 -2.38 5.81
N ALA A 84 -4.77 -1.38 5.13
CA ALA A 84 -3.38 -1.41 4.72
C ALA A 84 -2.52 -0.80 5.84
N ASP A 85 -1.67 -1.61 6.45
CA ASP A 85 -0.80 -1.24 7.56
C ASP A 85 0.69 -1.51 7.26
N VAL A 86 0.99 -2.03 6.08
CA VAL A 86 2.35 -2.26 5.58
C VAL A 86 2.49 -1.72 4.14
N ALA A 87 3.65 -1.14 3.86
CA ALA A 87 4.09 -0.77 2.52
C ALA A 87 5.33 -1.58 2.13
N MET A 88 5.43 -1.99 0.87
CA MET A 88 6.66 -2.51 0.30
C MET A 88 7.45 -1.36 -0.31
N PHE A 89 8.61 -1.04 0.27
CA PHE A 89 9.45 0.08 -0.13
C PHE A 89 10.78 -0.41 -0.68
N GLN A 90 11.19 0.11 -1.84
CA GLN A 90 12.51 -0.11 -2.39
C GLN A 90 13.34 1.17 -2.30
N SER A 91 14.48 1.09 -1.62
CA SER A 91 15.44 2.19 -1.56
C SER A 91 16.35 2.21 -2.78
N ARG A 92 16.65 3.41 -3.29
CA ARG A 92 17.57 3.66 -4.41
C ARG A 92 18.96 4.09 -3.96
N ILE A 93 19.11 4.42 -2.68
CA ILE A 93 20.36 4.81 -2.05
C ILE A 93 20.46 4.13 -0.68
N LYS A 94 21.65 4.11 -0.07
CA LYS A 94 21.79 3.72 1.33
C LYS A 94 21.18 4.80 2.22
N ALA A 95 20.05 4.49 2.85
CA ALA A 95 19.31 5.44 3.67
C ALA A 95 18.50 4.73 4.75
N SER A 96 17.76 5.51 5.54
CA SER A 96 16.82 4.96 6.52
C SER A 96 15.50 5.67 6.37
N VAL A 97 14.43 4.89 6.31
CA VAL A 97 13.08 5.41 6.55
C VAL A 97 12.94 5.65 8.04
N MET A 98 12.43 6.82 8.41
CA MET A 98 12.17 7.22 9.77
C MET A 98 10.66 7.26 10.03
N LYS A 99 10.26 7.04 11.29
CA LYS A 99 8.88 7.21 11.70
C LYS A 99 8.40 8.62 11.37
N GLY A 100 7.26 8.72 10.69
CA GLY A 100 6.68 9.99 10.24
C GLY A 100 7.05 10.39 8.82
N ASP A 101 7.99 9.70 8.16
CA ASP A 101 8.36 9.97 6.78
C ASP A 101 7.19 9.71 5.83
N LEU A 102 7.02 10.61 4.86
CA LEU A 102 6.13 10.40 3.73
C LEU A 102 6.82 9.47 2.73
N LEU A 103 6.22 8.29 2.50
CA LEU A 103 6.76 7.29 1.59
C LEU A 103 6.13 7.40 0.19
N ALA A 104 4.83 7.67 0.13
CA ALA A 104 4.07 7.81 -1.10
C ALA A 104 2.74 8.54 -0.83
N LEU A 105 2.00 8.81 -1.92
CA LEU A 105 0.57 9.11 -1.88
C LEU A 105 -0.17 7.94 -2.51
N THR A 106 -1.36 7.61 -2.01
CA THR A 106 -2.20 6.55 -2.57
C THR A 106 -3.62 7.05 -2.75
N LEU A 107 -4.28 6.66 -3.83
CA LEU A 107 -5.71 6.86 -3.99
C LEU A 107 -6.44 5.65 -3.44
N VAL A 108 -7.40 5.84 -2.54
CA VAL A 108 -8.39 4.81 -2.20
C VAL A 108 -9.64 5.09 -3.02
N VAL A 109 -9.92 4.21 -3.98
CA VAL A 109 -11.09 4.32 -4.86
C VAL A 109 -12.11 3.24 -4.47
N PRO A 110 -13.26 3.61 -3.86
CA PRO A 110 -14.28 2.63 -3.52
C PRO A 110 -14.95 2.06 -4.78
N SER A 111 -15.56 0.87 -4.66
CA SER A 111 -16.52 0.42 -5.68
C SER A 111 -17.84 1.18 -5.55
N LYS A 112 -18.62 1.20 -6.64
CA LYS A 112 -20.03 1.60 -6.63
C LYS A 112 -20.90 0.53 -5.99
#